data_AF-J7U6J4-F1
#
_entry.id   AF-J7U6J4-F1
#
_cell.length_a   1.000
_cell.length_b   1.000
_cell.length_c   1.000
_cell.angle_alpha   90.00
_cell.angle_beta   90.00
_cell.angle_gamma   90.00
#
_symmetry.space_group_name_H-M   'P 1'
#
loop_
_entity.id
_entity.type
_entity.pdbx_description
1 polymer ?
#
loop_
_entity_poly.entity_id
_entity_poly.type
_entity_poly.pdbx_seq_one_letter_code
_entity_poly.pdbx_strand_id
1 'polypeptide(L)'
;MKAAVAARTDIAVPRLRRAATRPGDAIARLEAVLDESGRLMREYPDLAAFEWVIRAENAIGVGVSAPEGFQAFREIIDGIVEDAFREGGLAGRADPRGAAEAIYALIYGLTELAATLTAEDYQAALASARRLVRGVLLAPASPA
;
A
#
# COMPACT_ATOMS: atom_id res chain seq x y z
N MET A 1 -8.40 18.22 -17.30
CA MET A 1 -8.88 17.44 -16.14
C MET A 1 -8.97 15.93 -16.42
N LYS A 2 -9.59 15.45 -17.51
CA LYS A 2 -9.66 14.01 -17.87
C LYS A 2 -8.30 13.33 -18.16
N ALA A 3 -7.32 14.04 -18.72
CA ALA A 3 -6.02 13.45 -19.08
C ALA A 3 -5.14 13.07 -17.86
N ALA A 4 -5.23 13.85 -16.77
CA ALA A 4 -4.51 13.54 -15.53
C ALA A 4 -5.11 12.31 -14.83
N VAL A 5 -6.39 12.02 -15.04
CA VAL A 5 -7.13 10.87 -14.47
C VAL A 5 -6.77 9.56 -15.19
N ALA A 6 -6.70 9.56 -16.53
CA ALA A 6 -6.33 8.37 -17.30
C ALA A 6 -4.89 7.92 -17.03
N ALA A 7 -3.95 8.86 -16.90
CA ALA A 7 -2.57 8.56 -16.51
C ALA A 7 -2.44 7.89 -15.12
N ARG A 8 -3.47 7.96 -14.26
CA ARG A 8 -3.41 7.54 -12.86
C ARG A 8 -3.71 6.04 -12.60
N THR A 9 -4.67 5.41 -13.29
CA THR A 9 -4.89 3.94 -13.18
C THR A 9 -3.95 3.21 -14.12
N ASP A 10 -3.76 3.74 -15.34
CA ASP A 10 -2.98 3.08 -16.39
C ASP A 10 -1.47 3.01 -16.07
N ILE A 11 -0.97 3.84 -15.14
CA ILE A 11 0.44 3.84 -14.73
C ILE A 11 0.63 3.25 -13.33
N ALA A 12 -0.16 3.70 -12.33
CA ALA A 12 0.07 3.31 -10.95
C ALA A 12 -0.27 1.83 -10.69
N VAL A 13 -1.45 1.36 -11.11
CA VAL A 13 -1.91 -0.02 -10.84
C VAL A 13 -0.97 -1.04 -11.50
N PRO A 14 -0.54 -0.91 -12.76
CA PRO A 14 0.42 -1.85 -13.34
C PRO A 14 1.77 -1.87 -12.61
N ARG A 15 2.25 -0.71 -12.14
CA ARG A 15 3.50 -0.64 -11.36
C ARG A 15 3.38 -1.33 -10.01
N LEU A 16 2.27 -1.12 -9.31
CA LEU A 16 1.98 -1.77 -8.03
C LEU A 16 1.81 -3.29 -8.21
N ARG A 17 1.09 -3.73 -9.26
CA ARG A 17 0.99 -5.17 -9.62
C ARG A 17 2.37 -5.77 -9.90
N ARG A 18 3.20 -5.07 -10.68
CA ARG A 18 4.57 -5.52 -10.97
C ARG A 18 5.42 -5.62 -9.69
N ALA A 19 5.26 -4.67 -8.76
CA ALA A 19 5.95 -4.70 -7.47
C ALA A 19 5.50 -5.90 -6.61
N ALA A 20 4.20 -6.18 -6.59
CA ALA A 20 3.62 -7.31 -5.88
C ALA A 20 4.05 -8.68 -6.43
N THR A 21 4.32 -8.78 -7.74
CA THR A 21 4.78 -10.02 -8.39
C THR A 21 6.29 -10.22 -8.35
N ARG A 22 7.05 -9.37 -7.63
CA ARG A 22 8.51 -9.54 -7.55
C ARG A 22 8.86 -10.86 -6.84
N PRO A 23 9.96 -11.54 -7.25
CA PRO A 23 10.44 -12.72 -6.54
C PRO A 23 10.75 -12.39 -5.07
N GLY A 24 10.36 -13.28 -4.16
CA GLY A 24 10.60 -13.14 -2.72
C GLY A 24 9.44 -13.67 -1.89
N ASP A 25 9.61 -13.66 -0.57
CA ASP A 25 8.53 -13.95 0.35
C ASP A 25 7.48 -12.82 0.38
N ALA A 26 6.38 -13.05 1.08
CA ALA A 26 5.30 -12.07 1.16
C ALA A 26 5.73 -10.74 1.80
N ILE A 27 6.66 -10.77 2.76
CA ILE A 27 7.21 -9.57 3.39
C ILE A 27 7.95 -8.75 2.32
N ALA A 28 8.84 -9.36 1.56
CA ALA A 28 9.57 -8.70 0.47
C ALA A 28 8.63 -8.12 -0.59
N ARG A 29 7.55 -8.85 -0.93
CA ARG A 29 6.50 -8.37 -1.85
C ARG A 29 5.76 -7.15 -1.31
N LEU A 30 5.36 -7.16 -0.03
CA LEU A 30 4.72 -6.01 0.63
C LEU A 30 5.64 -4.79 0.68
N GLU A 31 6.92 -4.99 0.99
CA GLU A 31 7.91 -3.92 0.97
C GLU A 31 8.11 -3.34 -0.42
N ALA A 32 8.12 -4.18 -1.45
CA ALA A 32 8.21 -3.72 -2.82
C ALA A 32 7.02 -2.84 -3.21
N VAL A 33 5.81 -3.19 -2.76
CA VAL A 33 4.60 -2.38 -2.96
C VAL A 33 4.72 -1.03 -2.21
N LEU A 34 5.15 -1.04 -0.95
CA LEU A 34 5.38 0.18 -0.17
C LEU A 34 6.41 1.11 -0.81
N ASP A 35 7.53 0.56 -1.26
CA ASP A 35 8.58 1.32 -1.95
C ASP A 35 8.07 1.92 -3.27
N GLU A 36 7.23 1.18 -3.99
CA GLU A 36 6.65 1.66 -5.24
C GLU A 36 5.63 2.77 -5.02
N SER A 37 4.76 2.64 -4.00
CA SER A 37 3.86 3.71 -3.57
C SER A 37 4.63 4.98 -3.20
N GLY A 38 5.73 4.86 -2.46
CA GLY A 38 6.60 5.99 -2.13
C GLY A 38 7.31 6.61 -3.35
N ARG A 39 7.66 5.81 -4.37
CA ARG A 39 8.20 6.31 -5.65
C ARG A 39 7.15 7.08 -6.43
N LEU A 40 5.95 6.52 -6.59
CA LEU A 40 4.82 7.17 -7.25
C LEU A 40 4.50 8.53 -6.59
N MET A 41 4.56 8.59 -5.27
CA MET A 41 4.37 9.82 -4.49
C MET A 41 5.39 10.92 -4.84
N ARG A 42 6.66 10.55 -5.07
CA ARG A 42 7.73 11.49 -5.44
C ARG A 42 7.68 11.92 -6.90
N GLU A 43 7.39 10.97 -7.78
CA GLU A 43 7.32 11.20 -9.22
C GLU A 43 6.10 12.06 -9.59
N TYR A 44 5.06 11.95 -8.78
CA TYR A 44 3.82 12.66 -9.00
C TYR A 44 3.34 13.34 -7.69
N PRO A 45 4.00 14.42 -7.24
CA PRO A 45 3.65 15.11 -6.00
C PRO A 45 2.28 15.81 -6.06
N ASP A 46 1.81 16.20 -7.25
CA ASP A 46 0.43 16.66 -7.46
C ASP A 46 -0.61 15.52 -7.35
N LEU A 47 -0.13 14.26 -7.27
CA LEU A 47 -0.90 13.07 -6.92
C LEU A 47 -0.69 12.66 -5.45
N ALA A 48 0.09 13.43 -4.66
CA ALA A 48 0.42 13.07 -3.28
C ALA A 48 -0.69 13.30 -2.27
N ALA A 49 -1.64 14.16 -2.61
CA ALA A 49 -3.00 13.99 -2.14
C ALA A 49 -3.56 12.76 -2.85
N PHE A 50 -3.62 11.61 -2.18
CA PHE A 50 -4.27 10.38 -2.65
C PHE A 50 -5.81 10.53 -2.80
N GLU A 51 -6.28 11.74 -3.14
CA GLU A 51 -7.67 12.07 -3.44
C GLU A 51 -8.20 11.33 -4.68
N TRP A 52 -7.37 10.73 -5.54
CA TRP A 52 -7.91 10.16 -6.78
C TRP A 52 -8.40 8.71 -6.68
N VAL A 53 -7.77 7.87 -5.87
CA VAL A 53 -8.27 6.49 -5.63
C VAL A 53 -9.45 6.48 -4.66
N ILE A 54 -9.69 7.56 -3.89
CA ILE A 54 -10.72 7.58 -2.82
C ILE A 54 -11.70 8.78 -2.91
N ARG A 55 -11.28 9.95 -3.38
CA ARG A 55 -12.14 11.16 -3.48
C ARG A 55 -12.83 11.32 -4.84
N ALA A 56 -12.31 10.69 -5.91
CA ALA A 56 -13.09 10.45 -7.13
C ALA A 56 -14.27 9.49 -6.88
N GLU A 57 -14.19 8.65 -5.84
CA GLU A 57 -15.22 7.69 -5.43
C GLU A 57 -16.27 8.35 -4.52
N ASN A 58 -15.86 9.14 -3.52
CA ASN A 58 -16.79 9.79 -2.59
C ASN A 58 -17.61 10.95 -3.19
N ALA A 59 -17.20 11.50 -4.33
CA ALA A 59 -17.98 12.52 -5.04
C ALA A 59 -19.19 11.95 -5.82
N ILE A 60 -19.28 10.62 -5.96
CA ILE A 60 -20.37 9.93 -6.64
C ILE A 60 -21.08 9.09 -5.57
N GLY A 61 -22.20 9.62 -5.07
CA GLY A 61 -22.90 9.10 -3.89
C GLY A 61 -23.20 7.60 -3.92
N VAL A 62 -23.15 7.01 -2.72
CA VAL A 62 -23.81 5.79 -2.24
C VAL A 62 -24.52 4.97 -3.34
N GLY A 63 -23.85 3.93 -3.86
CA GLY A 63 -24.52 2.88 -4.65
C GLY A 63 -23.83 2.44 -5.94
N VAL A 64 -22.71 3.03 -6.34
CA VAL A 64 -21.94 2.60 -7.52
C VAL A 64 -20.70 1.83 -7.07
N SER A 65 -20.45 0.67 -7.69
CA SER A 65 -19.25 -0.17 -7.48
C SER A 65 -18.01 0.69 -7.25
N ALA A 66 -17.23 0.41 -6.20
CA ALA A 66 -15.95 1.06 -5.96
C ALA A 66 -15.14 1.02 -7.27
N PRO A 67 -14.72 2.16 -7.83
CA PRO A 67 -14.05 2.15 -9.12
C PRO A 67 -12.73 1.35 -9.08
N GLU A 68 -12.37 0.84 -10.25
CA GLU A 68 -11.42 -0.27 -10.47
C GLU A 68 -10.05 -0.12 -9.78
N GLY A 69 -9.59 1.11 -9.51
CA GLY A 69 -8.29 1.37 -8.88
C GLY A 69 -8.22 0.97 -7.40
N PHE A 70 -9.26 1.26 -6.62
CA PHE A 70 -9.35 0.90 -5.20
C PHE A 70 -9.46 -0.61 -5.03
N GLN A 71 -10.32 -1.22 -5.83
CA GLN A 71 -10.48 -2.67 -5.89
C GLN A 71 -9.18 -3.35 -6.31
N ALA A 72 -8.49 -2.84 -7.34
CA ALA A 72 -7.22 -3.43 -7.79
C ALA A 72 -6.11 -3.36 -6.74
N PHE A 73 -6.05 -2.29 -5.94
CA PHE A 73 -5.07 -2.21 -4.86
C PHE A 73 -5.37 -3.19 -3.74
N ARG A 74 -6.64 -3.34 -3.40
CA ARG A 74 -7.09 -4.32 -2.42
C ARG A 74 -6.83 -5.76 -2.88
N GLU A 75 -7.13 -6.07 -4.15
CA GLU A 75 -6.82 -7.36 -4.77
C GLU A 75 -5.32 -7.69 -4.74
N ILE A 76 -4.45 -6.69 -4.91
CA ILE A 76 -3.00 -6.88 -4.79
C ILE A 76 -2.61 -7.31 -3.36
N ILE A 77 -3.13 -6.62 -2.34
CA ILE A 77 -2.83 -6.93 -0.94
C ILE A 77 -3.39 -8.30 -0.57
N ASP A 78 -4.66 -8.55 -0.89
CA ASP A 78 -5.34 -9.82 -0.64
C ASP A 78 -4.55 -10.97 -1.28
N GLY A 79 -4.12 -10.83 -2.54
CA GLY A 79 -3.31 -11.83 -3.24
C GLY A 79 -1.96 -12.12 -2.56
N ILE A 80 -1.23 -11.07 -2.13
CA ILE A 80 0.06 -11.28 -1.42
C ILE A 80 -0.18 -12.00 -0.09
N VAL A 81 -1.20 -11.59 0.68
CA VAL A 81 -1.50 -12.19 1.98
C VAL A 81 -1.96 -13.64 1.83
N GLU A 82 -2.88 -13.92 0.90
CA GLU A 82 -3.35 -15.27 0.61
C GLU A 82 -2.21 -16.22 0.19
N ASP A 83 -1.32 -15.76 -0.70
CA ASP A 83 -0.13 -16.51 -1.09
C ASP A 83 0.76 -16.82 0.12
N ALA A 84 0.98 -15.82 0.98
CA ALA A 84 1.77 -15.98 2.19
C ALA A 84 1.20 -17.03 3.15
N PHE A 85 -0.13 -17.07 3.29
CA PHE A 85 -0.80 -18.10 4.08
C PHE A 85 -0.68 -19.48 3.44
N ARG A 86 -0.85 -19.57 2.11
CA ARG A 86 -0.73 -20.83 1.36
C ARG A 86 0.69 -21.40 1.43
N GLU A 87 1.69 -20.53 1.40
CA GLU A 87 3.11 -20.85 1.48
C GLU A 87 3.58 -21.12 2.93
N GLY A 88 2.71 -20.95 3.93
CA GLY A 88 3.02 -21.15 5.35
C GLY A 88 3.88 -20.06 5.99
N GLY A 89 4.02 -18.90 5.32
CA GLY A 89 4.95 -17.82 5.67
C GLY A 89 4.43 -16.77 6.65
N LEU A 90 3.11 -16.58 6.78
CA LEU A 90 2.56 -15.70 7.83
C LEU A 90 2.50 -16.47 9.15
N ALA A 91 3.47 -16.19 10.02
CA ALA A 91 3.63 -16.86 11.30
C ALA A 91 2.35 -16.76 12.16
N GLY A 92 1.73 -17.92 12.43
CA GLY A 92 0.87 -18.16 13.59
C GLY A 92 -0.51 -17.49 13.58
N ARG A 93 -1.57 -18.30 13.40
CA ARG A 93 -2.96 -18.06 13.83
C ARG A 93 -3.65 -16.74 13.40
N ALA A 94 -2.98 -15.86 12.67
CA ALA A 94 -3.58 -14.63 12.18
C ALA A 94 -4.70 -14.98 11.18
N ASP A 95 -5.84 -14.32 11.31
CA ASP A 95 -6.89 -14.41 10.30
C ASP A 95 -6.39 -13.72 9.02
N PRO A 96 -6.39 -14.41 7.85
CA PRO A 96 -5.89 -13.83 6.61
C PRO A 96 -6.55 -12.52 6.25
N ARG A 97 -7.85 -12.42 6.47
CA ARG A 97 -8.62 -11.21 6.23
C ARG A 97 -8.19 -10.10 7.18
N GLY A 98 -8.10 -10.37 8.48
CA GLY A 98 -7.59 -9.41 9.46
C GLY A 98 -6.20 -8.88 9.14
N ALA A 99 -5.29 -9.74 8.66
CA ALA A 99 -3.97 -9.34 8.21
C ALA A 99 -4.04 -8.40 6.99
N ALA A 100 -4.85 -8.73 5.99
CA ALA A 100 -5.06 -7.87 4.82
C ALA A 100 -5.64 -6.50 5.21
N GLU A 101 -6.64 -6.43 6.09
CA GLU A 101 -7.20 -5.16 6.57
C GLU A 101 -6.18 -4.30 7.33
N ALA A 102 -5.32 -4.92 8.13
CA ALA A 102 -4.27 -4.20 8.86
C ALA A 102 -3.22 -3.60 7.90
N ILE A 103 -2.79 -4.36 6.89
CA ILE A 103 -1.88 -3.88 5.84
C ILE A 103 -2.56 -2.77 5.02
N TYR A 104 -3.82 -2.94 4.68
CA TYR A 104 -4.60 -1.93 3.99
C TYR A 104 -4.67 -0.61 4.79
N ALA A 105 -4.99 -0.67 6.08
CA ALA A 105 -5.03 0.49 6.96
C ALA A 105 -3.67 1.19 7.09
N LEU A 106 -2.58 0.42 7.17
CA LEU A 106 -1.22 0.96 7.20
C LEU A 106 -0.91 1.76 5.94
N ILE A 107 -1.20 1.21 4.76
CA ILE A 107 -0.93 1.87 3.49
C ILE A 107 -1.81 3.11 3.32
N TYR A 108 -3.09 3.01 3.70
CA TYR A 108 -4.01 4.16 3.72
C TYR A 108 -3.50 5.28 4.62
N GLY A 109 -3.04 4.96 5.84
CA GLY A 109 -2.46 5.96 6.75
C GLY A 109 -1.21 6.64 6.18
N LEU A 110 -0.32 5.88 5.52
CA LEU A 110 0.86 6.45 4.85
C LEU A 110 0.45 7.41 3.74
N THR A 111 -0.57 7.04 2.99
CA THR A 111 -1.19 7.87 1.97
C THR A 111 -1.68 9.22 2.52
N GLU A 112 -2.39 9.22 3.65
CA GLU A 112 -2.84 10.47 4.31
C GLU A 112 -1.66 11.31 4.83
N LEU A 113 -0.62 10.66 5.35
CA LEU A 113 0.61 11.33 5.78
C LEU A 113 1.34 12.00 4.61
N ALA A 114 1.29 11.45 3.41
CA ALA A 114 1.94 12.04 2.23
C ALA A 114 1.36 13.41 1.85
N ALA A 115 0.09 13.66 2.18
CA ALA A 115 -0.58 14.94 1.93
C ALA A 115 -0.27 16.01 2.98
N THR A 116 0.26 15.62 4.14
CA THR A 116 0.38 16.50 5.32
C THR A 116 1.81 16.68 5.82
N LEU A 117 2.68 15.71 5.56
CA LEU A 117 4.08 15.72 5.99
C LEU A 117 4.99 16.33 4.92
N THR A 118 6.19 16.73 5.37
CA THR A 118 7.29 16.98 4.44
C THR A 118 7.70 15.69 3.74
N ALA A 119 8.38 15.81 2.60
CA ALA A 119 8.90 14.64 1.90
C ALA A 119 9.84 13.80 2.77
N GLU A 120 10.67 14.43 3.59
CA GLU A 120 11.60 13.77 4.50
C GLU A 120 10.85 12.97 5.58
N ASP A 121 9.90 13.61 6.28
CA ASP A 121 9.11 12.97 7.35
C ASP A 121 8.26 11.83 6.80
N TYR A 122 7.69 11.99 5.61
CA TYR A 122 6.97 10.90 4.93
C TYR A 122 7.88 9.70 4.63
N GLN A 123 9.12 9.92 4.16
CA GLN A 123 10.06 8.81 3.93
C GLN A 123 10.48 8.13 5.24
N ALA A 124 10.64 8.89 6.33
CA ALA A 124 10.91 8.33 7.65
C ALA A 124 9.75 7.45 8.15
N ALA A 125 8.50 7.88 7.93
CA ALA A 125 7.30 7.10 8.24
C ALA A 125 7.22 5.82 7.39
N LEU A 126 7.48 5.91 6.08
CA LEU A 126 7.53 4.76 5.18
C LEU A 126 8.61 3.75 5.58
N ALA A 127 9.80 4.22 5.97
CA ALA A 127 10.87 3.37 6.46
C ALA A 127 10.48 2.65 7.77
N SER A 128 9.75 3.32 8.65
CA SER A 128 9.21 2.73 9.89
C SER A 128 8.12 1.71 9.60
N ALA A 129 7.23 1.96 8.64
CA ALA A 129 6.20 1.02 8.21
C ALA A 129 6.79 -0.30 7.68
N ARG A 130 7.87 -0.24 6.89
CA ARG A 130 8.60 -1.45 6.47
C ARG A 130 9.14 -2.26 7.65
N ARG A 131 9.71 -1.59 8.65
CA ARG A 131 10.14 -2.23 9.89
C ARG A 131 8.97 -2.86 10.65
N LEU A 132 7.78 -2.26 10.60
CA LEU A 132 6.57 -2.80 11.21
C LEU A 132 6.13 -4.09 10.51
N VAL A 133 6.10 -4.09 9.17
CA VAL A 133 5.76 -5.27 8.34
C VAL A 133 6.75 -6.42 8.58
N ARG A 134 8.05 -6.12 8.73
CA ARG A 134 9.07 -7.10 9.11
C ARG A 134 8.96 -7.59 10.57
N GLY A 135 8.11 -6.98 11.39
CA GLY A 135 7.98 -7.28 12.82
C GLY A 135 9.15 -6.77 13.69
N VAL A 136 9.98 -5.85 13.18
CA VAL A 136 11.20 -5.37 13.88
C VAL A 136 11.09 -3.93 14.40
N LEU A 137 9.98 -3.22 14.13
CA LEU A 137 9.82 -1.83 14.59
C LEU A 137 9.68 -1.75 16.12
N LEU A 138 8.85 -2.64 16.68
CA LEU A 138 8.52 -2.68 18.12
C LEU A 138 9.27 -3.79 18.86
N ALA A 139 10.22 -4.45 18.19
CA ALA A 139 11.05 -5.46 18.82
C ALA A 139 11.94 -4.80 19.90
N PRO A 140 12.09 -5.43 21.08
CA PRO A 140 12.99 -4.92 22.10
C PRO A 140 14.41 -4.83 21.53
N ALA A 141 15.14 -3.76 21.88
CA ALA A 141 16.55 -3.65 21.53
C ALA A 141 17.28 -4.89 22.08
N SER A 142 18.07 -5.57 21.22
CA SER A 142 18.93 -6.65 21.72
C SER A 142 19.86 -6.07 22.78
N PRO A 143 19.97 -6.71 23.96
CA PRO A 143 20.91 -6.26 24.97
C PRO A 143 22.32 -6.28 24.37
N ALA A 144 23.04 -5.17 24.54
CA ALA A 144 24.43 -5.01 24.11
C ALA A 144 25.38 -5.90 24.90
#